data_AF-A0A955YRM7-F1
#
_entry.id   AF-A0A955YRM7-F1
#
_cell.length_a   1.000
_cell.length_b   1.000
_cell.length_c   1.000
_cell.angle_alpha   90.00
_cell.angle_beta   90.00
_cell.angle_gamma   90.00
#
_symmetry.space_group_name_H-M   'P 1'
#
loop_
_entity.id
_entity.type
_entity.pdbx_description
1 polymer ?
#
loop_
_entity_poly.entity_id
_entity_poly.type
_entity_poly.pdbx_seq_one_letter_code
_entity_poly.pdbx_strand_id
1 'polypeptide(L)'
;MFRPLLALALVVLPACGGPSMPEGQVLSDVDRNLFNNAIDFISDPMLLGGQWQDEWVTELESRVKRADNIFILRFDTIRTDVTPGEKDTYRLVGSVQARLWGAYDQKDVSLRVMPSDPSYPTMDANRRRTLNEHFLAFIKWEKGPPGQPAIPRWHLIKASKAMNESISAQIDQTKPGGVGGS
;
A
#
# COMPACT_ATOMS: atom_id res chain seq x y z
N MET A 1 -51.75 -43.57 19.83
CA MET A 1 -50.58 -43.79 18.95
C MET A 1 -50.12 -42.43 18.44
N PHE A 2 -49.07 -41.86 19.03
CA PHE A 2 -48.52 -40.56 18.65
C PHE A 2 -47.29 -40.79 17.75
N ARG A 3 -47.29 -40.24 16.53
CA ARG A 3 -46.13 -40.20 15.63
C ARG A 3 -45.41 -38.87 15.83
N PRO A 4 -44.14 -38.84 16.29
CA PRO A 4 -43.36 -37.61 16.22
C PRO A 4 -42.76 -37.46 14.81
N LEU A 5 -43.09 -36.35 14.15
CA LEU A 5 -42.38 -35.87 12.97
C LEU A 5 -40.96 -35.45 13.37
N LEU A 6 -39.95 -36.10 12.82
CA LEU A 6 -38.56 -35.68 12.93
C LEU A 6 -38.35 -34.50 11.96
N ALA A 7 -38.26 -33.27 12.49
CA ALA A 7 -37.88 -32.09 11.71
C ALA A 7 -36.35 -32.01 11.64
N LEU A 8 -35.80 -32.31 10.45
CA LEU A 8 -34.38 -32.15 10.15
C LEU A 8 -34.08 -30.66 9.92
N ALA A 9 -33.61 -29.97 10.97
CA ALA A 9 -33.16 -28.58 10.87
C ALA A 9 -31.79 -28.53 10.16
N LEU A 10 -31.79 -28.14 8.88
CA LEU A 10 -30.58 -27.78 8.15
C LEU A 10 -30.03 -26.46 8.74
N VAL A 11 -28.97 -26.57 9.54
CA VAL A 11 -28.21 -25.41 10.02
C VAL A 11 -27.36 -24.90 8.86
N VAL A 12 -27.84 -23.86 8.17
CA VAL A 12 -27.02 -23.07 7.25
C VAL A 12 -26.14 -22.16 8.10
N LEU A 13 -24.91 -22.59 8.36
CA LEU A 13 -23.90 -21.72 8.96
C LEU A 13 -23.57 -20.62 7.95
N PRO A 14 -23.75 -19.31 8.28
CA PRO A 14 -23.22 -18.25 7.44
C PRO A 14 -21.70 -18.39 7.44
N ALA A 15 -21.14 -18.70 6.27
CA ALA A 15 -19.70 -18.63 6.05
C ALA A 15 -19.27 -17.20 6.40
N CYS A 16 -18.37 -17.06 7.38
CA CYS A 16 -17.72 -15.79 7.69
C CYS A 16 -17.09 -15.25 6.41
N GLY A 17 -17.72 -14.23 5.81
CA GLY A 17 -17.10 -13.37 4.82
C GLY A 17 -16.04 -12.53 5.52
N GLY A 18 -14.85 -13.10 5.69
CA GLY A 18 -13.66 -12.34 6.03
C GLY A 18 -13.36 -11.34 4.91
N PRO A 19 -12.68 -10.22 5.22
CA PRO A 19 -12.34 -9.23 4.21
C PRO A 19 -11.58 -9.88 3.04
N SER A 20 -12.05 -9.65 1.81
CA SER A 20 -11.41 -10.18 0.62
C SER A 20 -10.09 -9.45 0.41
N MET A 21 -8.98 -10.16 0.60
CA MET A 21 -7.67 -9.65 0.20
C MET A 21 -7.61 -9.52 -1.34
N PRO A 22 -6.92 -8.51 -1.88
CA PRO A 22 -6.72 -8.40 -3.32
C PRO A 22 -6.04 -9.66 -3.88
N GLU A 23 -6.45 -10.12 -5.06
CA GLU A 23 -5.84 -11.30 -5.72
C GLU A 23 -4.43 -11.01 -6.25
N GLY A 24 -4.15 -9.73 -6.56
CA GLY A 24 -2.89 -9.28 -7.16
C GLY A 24 -2.69 -9.77 -8.60
N GLN A 25 -1.59 -9.31 -9.21
CA GLN A 25 -1.24 -9.65 -10.60
C GLN A 25 0.25 -9.91 -10.76
N VAL A 26 0.64 -10.54 -11.87
CA VAL A 26 2.05 -10.63 -12.25
C VAL A 26 2.52 -9.25 -12.66
N LEU A 27 3.57 -8.74 -12.02
CA LEU A 27 4.10 -7.40 -12.30
C LEU A 27 5.03 -7.41 -13.52
N SER A 28 4.86 -6.42 -14.40
CA SER A 28 5.85 -6.13 -15.44
C SER A 28 7.10 -5.49 -14.87
N ASP A 29 8.19 -5.44 -15.63
CA ASP A 29 9.43 -4.79 -15.19
C ASP A 29 9.24 -3.32 -14.84
N VAL A 30 8.41 -2.63 -15.62
CA VAL A 30 8.05 -1.23 -15.33
C VAL A 30 7.29 -1.14 -14.00
N ASP A 31 6.39 -2.09 -13.68
CA ASP A 31 5.70 -2.10 -12.37
C ASP A 31 6.70 -2.35 -11.25
N ARG A 32 7.61 -3.31 -11.41
CA ARG A 32 8.64 -3.61 -10.40
C ARG A 32 9.54 -2.41 -10.11
N ASN A 33 9.86 -1.62 -11.14
CA ASN A 33 10.67 -0.41 -10.97
C ASN A 33 9.90 0.70 -10.23
N LEU A 34 8.62 0.92 -10.57
CA LEU A 34 7.80 1.95 -9.92
C LEU A 34 7.42 1.59 -8.48
N PHE A 35 7.18 0.31 -8.20
CA PHE A 35 6.74 -0.25 -6.91
C PHE A 35 7.87 -1.11 -6.30
N ASN A 36 9.03 -0.49 -6.14
CA ASN A 36 10.28 -1.13 -5.77
C ASN A 36 10.53 -1.24 -4.26
N ASN A 37 9.52 -0.98 -3.42
CA ASN A 37 9.62 -0.89 -1.96
C ASN A 37 10.58 0.21 -1.49
N ALA A 38 10.65 1.36 -2.18
CA ALA A 38 11.45 2.51 -1.77
C ALA A 38 10.63 3.52 -0.93
N ILE A 39 11.35 4.32 -0.13
CA ILE A 39 10.80 5.37 0.72
C ILE A 39 11.60 6.66 0.52
N ASP A 40 10.90 7.73 0.15
CA ASP A 40 11.47 9.04 -0.11
C ASP A 40 10.98 10.05 0.93
N PHE A 41 11.93 10.75 1.55
CA PHE A 41 11.66 11.76 2.57
C PHE A 41 11.61 13.18 2.02
N ILE A 42 11.68 13.33 0.69
CA ILE A 42 11.57 14.60 -0.02
C ILE A 42 10.08 14.90 -0.20
N SER A 43 9.61 15.96 0.47
CA SER A 43 8.20 16.33 0.52
C SER A 43 7.76 17.26 -0.62
N ASP A 44 8.71 17.93 -1.28
CA ASP A 44 8.42 18.80 -2.41
C ASP A 44 9.53 18.72 -3.48
N PRO A 45 9.38 17.81 -4.44
CA PRO A 45 10.29 17.66 -5.57
C PRO A 45 10.28 18.88 -6.50
N MET A 46 9.22 19.71 -6.47
CA MET A 46 9.10 20.88 -7.35
C MET A 46 10.15 21.95 -6.99
N LEU A 47 10.75 21.87 -5.79
CA LEU A 47 11.85 22.73 -5.38
C LEU A 47 13.18 22.40 -6.05
N LEU A 48 13.32 21.21 -6.64
CA LEU A 48 14.59 20.74 -7.18
C LEU A 48 14.86 21.24 -8.61
N GLY A 49 13.81 21.70 -9.32
CA GLY A 49 13.89 22.42 -10.59
C GLY A 49 14.50 21.65 -11.77
N GLY A 50 14.25 22.13 -12.98
CA GLY A 50 14.88 21.61 -14.21
C GLY A 50 14.56 20.14 -14.50
N GLN A 51 15.52 19.43 -15.10
CA GLN A 51 15.33 18.04 -15.55
C GLN A 51 14.89 17.09 -14.42
N TRP A 52 15.38 17.30 -13.21
CA TRP A 52 15.04 16.45 -12.07
C TRP A 52 13.56 16.56 -11.70
N GLN A 53 13.00 17.78 -11.80
CA GLN A 53 11.58 18.01 -11.62
C GLN A 53 10.75 17.26 -12.68
N ASP A 54 11.14 17.33 -13.95
CA ASP A 54 10.41 16.71 -15.06
C ASP A 54 10.40 15.17 -14.97
N GLU A 55 11.54 14.58 -14.61
CA GLU A 55 11.68 13.15 -14.37
C GLU A 55 10.77 12.71 -13.22
N TRP A 56 10.81 13.46 -12.10
CA TRP A 56 9.99 13.17 -10.94
C TRP A 56 8.49 13.25 -11.25
N VAL A 57 8.04 14.28 -11.98
CA VAL A 57 6.64 14.41 -12.42
C VAL A 57 6.25 13.19 -13.23
N THR A 58 7.03 12.84 -14.26
CA THR A 58 6.77 11.70 -15.15
C THR A 58 6.65 10.38 -14.37
N GLU A 59 7.54 10.21 -13.39
CA GLU A 59 7.55 9.06 -12.49
C GLU A 59 6.33 9.01 -11.57
N LEU A 60 5.92 10.14 -10.99
CA LEU A 60 4.70 10.25 -10.19
C LEU A 60 3.46 9.95 -11.03
N GLU A 61 3.37 10.51 -12.24
CA GLU A 61 2.24 10.23 -13.13
C GLU A 61 2.11 8.75 -13.43
N SER A 62 3.26 8.11 -13.69
CA SER A 62 3.33 6.69 -13.97
C SER A 62 2.88 5.86 -12.77
N ARG A 63 3.24 6.26 -11.54
CA ARG A 63 2.75 5.63 -10.31
C ARG A 63 1.24 5.82 -10.14
N VAL A 64 0.72 7.04 -10.32
CA VAL A 64 -0.72 7.32 -10.22
C VAL A 64 -1.50 6.43 -11.17
N LYS A 65 -1.13 6.42 -12.45
CA LYS A 65 -1.81 5.62 -13.50
C LYS A 65 -1.82 4.14 -13.17
N ARG A 66 -0.74 3.59 -12.61
CA ARG A 66 -0.51 2.14 -12.51
C ARG A 66 -0.73 1.55 -11.11
N ALA A 67 -0.88 2.38 -10.09
CA ALA A 67 -1.16 1.93 -8.72
C ALA A 67 -2.58 1.35 -8.62
N ASP A 68 -2.71 0.25 -7.89
CA ASP A 68 -4.01 -0.33 -7.56
C ASP A 68 -4.69 0.50 -6.47
N ASN A 69 -3.89 1.00 -5.52
CA ASN A 69 -4.36 1.84 -4.44
C ASN A 69 -3.40 3.01 -4.17
N ILE A 70 -3.97 4.14 -3.76
CA ILE A 70 -3.22 5.32 -3.36
C ILE A 70 -3.81 5.82 -2.04
N PHE A 71 -2.95 5.91 -1.01
CA PHE A 71 -3.35 6.28 0.34
C PHE A 71 -2.48 7.38 0.92
N ILE A 72 -3.03 8.12 1.87
CA ILE A 72 -2.21 8.81 2.89
C ILE A 72 -2.12 7.87 4.08
N LEU A 73 -0.91 7.43 4.42
CA LEU A 73 -0.61 6.54 5.53
C LEU A 73 0.10 7.29 6.66
N ARG A 74 -0.14 6.84 7.90
CA ARG A 74 0.72 7.12 9.06
C ARG A 74 1.17 5.78 9.63
N PHE A 75 2.47 5.59 9.83
CA PHE A 75 2.95 4.36 10.47
C PHE A 75 2.84 4.46 11.98
N ASP A 76 2.14 3.50 12.56
CA ASP A 76 1.90 3.42 14.01
C ASP A 76 2.94 2.53 14.69
N THR A 77 3.49 1.55 13.97
CA THR A 77 4.49 0.63 14.51
C THR A 77 5.47 0.17 13.43
N ILE A 78 6.75 0.08 13.81
CA ILE A 78 7.78 -0.63 13.05
C ILE A 78 8.19 -1.83 13.89
N ARG A 79 7.89 -3.05 13.40
CA ARG A 79 8.36 -4.29 14.01
C ARG A 79 9.63 -4.74 13.31
N THR A 80 10.54 -5.29 14.10
CA THR A 80 11.75 -5.93 13.60
C THR A 80 11.56 -7.44 13.77
N ASP A 81 11.50 -8.16 12.65
CA ASP A 81 11.47 -9.61 12.64
C ASP A 81 12.94 -10.07 12.54
N VAL A 82 13.47 -10.65 13.63
CA VAL A 82 14.87 -11.07 13.78
C VAL A 82 14.99 -12.57 13.52
N THR A 83 15.84 -12.94 12.57
CA THR A 83 16.19 -14.34 12.28
C THR A 83 17.67 -14.57 12.65
N PRO A 84 18.00 -15.53 13.53
CA PRO A 84 19.39 -15.80 13.90
C PRO A 84 20.29 -16.07 12.69
N GLY A 85 21.35 -15.28 12.54
CA GLY A 85 22.31 -15.42 11.44
C GLY A 85 21.90 -14.71 10.13
N GLU A 86 20.73 -14.09 10.07
CA GLU A 86 20.29 -13.29 8.92
C GLU A 86 20.20 -11.79 9.30
N LYS A 87 20.09 -10.94 8.27
CA LYS A 87 19.75 -9.52 8.50
C LYS A 87 18.28 -9.41 8.88
N ASP A 88 18.00 -8.56 9.86
CA ASP A 88 16.65 -8.23 10.30
C ASP A 88 15.74 -7.84 9.12
N THR A 89 14.46 -8.13 9.23
CA THR A 89 13.44 -7.58 8.31
C THR A 89 12.55 -6.62 9.07
N TYR A 90 12.04 -5.59 8.40
CA TYR A 90 11.11 -4.66 9.03
C TYR A 90 9.69 -4.86 8.54
N ARG A 91 8.74 -4.70 9.45
CA ARG A 91 7.31 -4.64 9.16
C ARG A 91 6.76 -3.30 9.62
N LEU A 92 6.37 -2.48 8.65
CA LEU A 92 5.72 -1.20 8.87
C LEU A 92 4.22 -1.44 8.93
N VAL A 93 3.61 -1.18 10.09
CA VAL A 93 2.16 -1.24 10.27
C VAL A 93 1.66 0.19 10.39
N GLY A 94 0.79 0.59 9.47
CA GLY A 94 0.27 1.95 9.42
C GLY A 94 -1.21 2.01 9.13
N SER A 95 -1.84 3.06 9.64
CA SER A 95 -3.24 3.38 9.46
C SER A 95 -3.44 4.25 8.21
N VAL A 96 -4.48 3.93 7.46
CA VAL A 96 -4.96 4.71 6.30
C VAL A 96 -5.69 5.94 6.82
N GLN A 97 -5.05 7.09 6.66
CA GLN A 97 -5.59 8.39 7.05
C GLN A 97 -6.57 8.93 6.01
N ALA A 98 -6.27 8.70 4.73
CA ALA A 98 -7.16 9.01 3.62
C ALA A 98 -6.95 8.03 2.47
N ARG A 99 -8.04 7.70 1.78
CA ARG A 99 -8.00 6.92 0.54
C ARG A 99 -8.19 7.86 -0.64
N LEU A 100 -7.17 7.95 -1.50
CA LEU A 100 -7.22 8.77 -2.71
C LEU A 100 -7.67 7.93 -3.92
N TRP A 101 -7.28 6.66 -3.96
CA TRP A 101 -7.67 5.74 -5.03
C TRP A 101 -7.67 4.27 -4.56
N GLY A 102 -8.52 3.46 -5.19
CA GLY A 102 -8.54 2.00 -5.04
C GLY A 102 -9.70 1.49 -4.18
N ALA A 103 -9.87 0.17 -4.16
CA ALA A 103 -11.01 -0.49 -3.50
C ALA A 103 -10.63 -1.21 -2.19
N TYR A 104 -9.35 -1.21 -1.80
CA TYR A 104 -8.91 -1.87 -0.57
C TYR A 104 -9.53 -1.18 0.64
N ASP A 105 -10.38 -1.90 1.35
CA ASP A 105 -11.33 -1.38 2.33
C ASP A 105 -10.81 -1.38 3.77
N GLN A 106 -9.66 -2.01 4.02
CA GLN A 106 -9.09 -2.08 5.36
C GLN A 106 -8.58 -0.72 5.85
N LYS A 107 -8.60 -0.56 7.18
CA LYS A 107 -8.12 0.65 7.86
C LYS A 107 -6.61 0.68 8.03
N ASP A 108 -5.97 -0.48 7.98
CA ASP A 108 -4.53 -0.63 8.21
C ASP A 108 -3.85 -1.32 7.03
N VAL A 109 -2.60 -0.97 6.81
CA VAL A 109 -1.72 -1.58 5.81
C VAL A 109 -0.45 -2.07 6.51
N SER A 110 -0.04 -3.30 6.18
CA SER A 110 1.23 -3.88 6.64
C SER A 110 2.19 -4.00 5.45
N LEU A 111 3.28 -3.24 5.49
CA LEU A 111 4.34 -3.25 4.48
C LEU A 111 5.58 -3.95 5.02
N ARG A 112 6.20 -4.81 4.20
CA ARG A 112 7.46 -5.48 4.54
C ARG A 112 8.62 -4.77 3.85
N VAL A 113 9.73 -4.64 4.58
CA VAL A 113 11.03 -4.18 4.07
C VAL A 113 12.04 -5.29 4.29
N MET A 114 12.56 -5.84 3.20
CA MET A 114 13.61 -6.85 3.20
C MET A 114 14.99 -6.19 3.19
N PRO A 115 16.05 -6.85 3.70
CA PRO A 115 17.44 -6.39 3.56
C PRO A 115 17.89 -6.06 2.14
N SER A 116 17.27 -6.67 1.14
CA SER A 116 17.51 -6.44 -0.27
C SER A 116 16.73 -5.26 -0.87
N ASP A 117 15.76 -4.71 -0.14
CA ASP A 117 14.92 -3.63 -0.65
C ASP A 117 15.67 -2.28 -0.61
N PRO A 118 15.44 -1.39 -1.60
CA PRO A 118 16.03 -0.05 -1.63
C PRO A 118 15.73 0.79 -0.39
N SER A 119 14.58 0.59 0.25
CA SER A 119 14.23 1.31 1.48
C SER A 119 15.00 0.84 2.71
N TYR A 120 15.64 -0.34 2.71
CA TYR A 120 16.21 -0.90 3.93
C TYR A 120 17.23 0.02 4.62
N PRO A 121 18.25 0.58 3.93
CA PRO A 121 19.20 1.48 4.57
C PRO A 121 18.53 2.77 5.07
N THR A 122 17.60 3.31 4.26
CA THR A 122 16.86 4.53 4.59
C THR A 122 15.98 4.32 5.82
N MET A 123 15.26 3.20 5.89
CA MET A 123 14.42 2.81 7.01
C MET A 123 15.28 2.68 8.27
N ASP A 124 16.39 1.94 8.19
CA ASP A 124 17.28 1.71 9.33
C ASP A 124 17.77 3.02 9.95
N ALA A 125 18.20 3.96 9.12
CA ALA A 125 18.65 5.28 9.55
C ALA A 125 17.51 6.23 10.01
N ASN A 126 16.27 6.02 9.55
CA ASN A 126 15.16 6.97 9.73
C ASN A 126 13.96 6.42 10.51
N ARG A 127 14.07 5.29 11.23
CA ARG A 127 12.95 4.65 11.97
C ARG A 127 12.04 5.62 12.72
N ARG A 128 12.63 6.50 13.53
CA ARG A 128 11.87 7.50 14.31
C ARG A 128 11.13 8.49 13.39
N ARG A 129 11.75 8.92 12.30
CA ARG A 129 11.12 9.83 11.35
C ARG A 129 9.97 9.14 10.61
N THR A 130 10.14 7.89 10.20
CA THR A 130 9.09 7.07 9.59
C THR A 130 7.82 6.97 10.45
N LEU A 131 7.96 6.87 11.78
CA LEU A 131 6.81 6.82 12.71
C LEU A 131 6.10 8.16 12.94
N ASN A 132 6.75 9.28 12.61
CA ASN A 132 6.25 10.63 12.95
C ASN A 132 5.76 11.43 11.73
N GLU A 133 5.82 10.84 10.55
CA GLU A 133 5.49 11.51 9.28
C GLU A 133 4.29 10.82 8.63
N HIS A 134 3.64 11.57 7.74
CA HIS A 134 2.63 11.01 6.83
C HIS A 134 3.28 10.69 5.49
N PHE A 135 2.82 9.64 4.84
CA PHE A 135 3.31 9.19 3.56
C PHE A 135 2.18 9.06 2.56
N LEU A 136 2.41 9.58 1.35
CA LEU A 136 1.65 9.19 0.19
C LEU A 136 2.18 7.82 -0.26
N ALA A 137 1.31 6.81 -0.19
CA ALA A 137 1.62 5.44 -0.50
C ALA A 137 0.99 5.03 -1.82
N PHE A 138 1.83 4.64 -2.77
CA PHE A 138 1.40 4.01 -4.02
C PHE A 138 1.58 2.51 -3.87
N ILE A 139 0.49 1.75 -3.97
CA ILE A 139 0.49 0.30 -3.75
C ILE A 139 0.01 -0.42 -5.00
N LYS A 140 0.75 -1.46 -5.37
CA LYS A 140 0.40 -2.44 -6.38
C LYS A 140 0.49 -3.83 -5.80
N TRP A 141 -0.51 -4.66 -6.06
CA TRP A 141 -0.61 -6.00 -5.50
C TRP A 141 0.04 -7.00 -6.45
N GLU A 142 1.17 -7.56 -6.03
CA GLU A 142 1.81 -8.67 -6.72
C GLU A 142 1.12 -9.98 -6.34
N LYS A 143 0.85 -10.82 -7.34
CA LYS A 143 0.26 -12.14 -7.12
C LYS A 143 1.17 -12.96 -6.20
N GLY A 144 0.60 -13.41 -5.08
CA GLY A 144 1.29 -14.31 -4.14
C GLY A 144 1.42 -15.74 -4.70
N PRO A 145 2.22 -16.59 -4.06
CA PRO A 145 2.23 -18.03 -4.35
C PRO A 145 0.82 -18.65 -4.23
N PRO A 146 0.55 -19.80 -4.87
CA PRO A 146 -0.74 -20.49 -4.75
C PRO A 146 -1.14 -20.70 -3.28
N GLY A 147 -2.35 -20.26 -2.91
CA GLY A 147 -2.86 -20.35 -1.55
C GLY A 147 -2.36 -19.27 -0.58
N GLN A 148 -1.56 -18.30 -1.05
CA GLN A 148 -1.08 -17.17 -0.26
C GLN A 148 -1.73 -15.84 -0.72
N PRO A 149 -1.89 -14.86 0.18
CA PRO A 149 -2.42 -13.55 -0.19
C PRO A 149 -1.48 -12.82 -1.16
N ALA A 150 -2.03 -11.86 -1.90
CA ALA A 150 -1.21 -10.95 -2.70
C ALA A 150 -0.23 -10.15 -1.82
N ILE A 151 0.93 -9.89 -2.39
CA ILE A 151 2.04 -9.21 -1.74
C ILE A 151 2.00 -7.74 -2.14
N PRO A 152 1.94 -6.78 -1.20
CA PRO A 152 2.00 -5.37 -1.54
C PRO A 152 3.41 -5.03 -2.01
N ARG A 153 3.51 -4.50 -3.23
CA ARG A 153 4.66 -3.79 -3.77
C ARG A 153 4.35 -2.31 -3.72
N TRP A 154 5.26 -1.52 -3.19
CA TRP A 154 4.91 -0.15 -2.78
C TRP A 154 6.02 0.85 -3.09
N HIS A 155 5.64 2.12 -3.05
CA HIS A 155 6.56 3.23 -3.05
C HIS A 155 5.96 4.33 -2.16
N LEU A 156 6.76 4.84 -1.23
CA LEU A 156 6.33 5.81 -0.22
C LEU A 156 7.03 7.13 -0.46
N ILE A 157 6.26 8.22 -0.44
CA ILE A 157 6.80 9.58 -0.52
C ILE A 157 6.26 10.35 0.66
N LYS A 158 7.10 11.13 1.35
CA LYS A 158 6.65 12.00 2.43
C LYS A 158 5.51 12.89 1.91
N ALA A 159 4.36 12.80 2.56
CA ALA A 159 3.19 13.57 2.18
C ALA A 159 3.41 15.07 2.44
N SER A 160 2.94 15.90 1.52
CA SER A 160 2.83 17.34 1.67
C SER A 160 1.48 17.80 1.14
N LYS A 161 1.01 18.96 1.59
CA LYS A 161 -0.27 19.50 1.15
C LYS A 161 -0.30 19.69 -0.38
N ALA A 162 0.72 20.34 -0.93
CA ALA A 162 0.83 20.59 -2.36
C ALA A 162 0.86 19.30 -3.19
N MET A 163 1.60 18.28 -2.73
CA MET A 163 1.66 17.00 -3.42
C MET A 163 0.33 16.25 -3.37
N ASN A 164 -0.34 16.23 -2.22
CA ASN A 164 -1.63 15.56 -2.06
C ASN A 164 -2.70 16.20 -2.96
N GLU A 165 -2.72 17.53 -3.05
CA GLU A 165 -3.63 18.27 -3.94
C GLU A 165 -3.35 17.97 -5.42
N SER A 166 -2.08 18.01 -5.82
CA SER A 166 -1.65 17.69 -7.19
C SER A 166 -2.01 16.25 -7.58
N ILE A 167 -1.76 15.28 -6.70
CA ILE A 167 -2.06 13.87 -6.97
C ILE A 167 -3.56 13.61 -7.01
N SER A 168 -4.34 14.25 -6.14
CA SER A 168 -5.80 14.13 -6.17
C SER A 168 -6.37 14.65 -7.50
N ALA A 169 -5.92 15.83 -7.94
CA ALA A 169 -6.31 16.38 -9.24
C ALA A 169 -5.90 15.47 -10.41
N GLN A 170 -4.75 14.80 -10.32
CA GLN A 170 -4.30 13.86 -11.33
C GLN A 170 -5.11 12.56 -11.35
N ILE A 171 -5.51 12.04 -10.18
CA ILE A 171 -6.39 10.88 -10.07
C ILE A 171 -7.72 11.17 -10.78
N ASP A 172 -8.31 12.33 -10.54
CA ASP A 172 -9.58 12.74 -11.17
C ASP A 172 -9.48 12.77 -12.71
N GLN A 173 -8.32 13.18 -13.26
CA GLN A 173 -8.08 13.22 -14.70
C GLN A 173 -7.81 11.84 -15.31
N THR A 174 -7.07 10.99 -14.60
CA THR A 174 -6.55 9.72 -15.14
C THR A 174 -7.43 8.52 -14.85
N LYS A 175 -8.30 8.61 -13.84
CA LYS A 175 -9.14 7.51 -13.37
C LYS A 175 -10.58 7.98 -13.10
N PRO A 176 -11.34 8.34 -14.14
CA PRO A 176 -12.70 8.83 -13.97
C PRO A 176 -13.59 7.77 -13.33
N GLY A 177 -14.20 8.09 -12.18
CA GLY A 177 -15.09 7.19 -11.42
C GLY A 177 -14.53 6.67 -10.10
N GLY A 178 -13.36 7.12 -9.66
CA GLY A 178 -12.84 6.84 -8.31
C GLY A 178 -13.75 7.41 -7.25
N VAL A 179 -14.14 6.59 -6.29
CA VAL A 179 -14.97 6.99 -5.15
C VAL A 179 -14.21 8.02 -4.33
N GLY A 180 -14.42 9.30 -4.64
CA GLY A 180 -14.20 10.42 -3.73
C GLY A 180 -15.20 10.30 -2.58
N GLY A 181 -14.87 9.45 -1.61
CA GLY A 181 -15.59 9.37 -0.35
C GLY A 181 -15.06 10.46 0.57
N SER A 182 -15.90 11.47 0.78
CA SER A 182 -15.76 12.52 1.80
C SER A 182 -15.52 11.96 3.21
#